data_AF-A0A4U9J0M1-F1
#
_entry.id   AF-A0A4U9J0M1-F1
#
_cell.length_a   1.000
_cell.length_b   1.000
_cell.length_c   1.000
_cell.angle_alpha   90.00
_cell.angle_beta   90.00
_cell.angle_gamma   90.00
#
_symmetry.space_group_name_H-M   'P 1'
#
loop_
_entity.id
_entity.type
_entity.pdbx_description
1 polymer ?
#
loop_
_entity_poly.entity_id
_entity_poly.type
_entity_poly.pdbx_seq_one_letter_code
_entity_poly.pdbx_strand_id
1 'polypeptide(L)'
;MNYQGIGSSGGVKQITANTVDFGASDAPLSDEKLTQEGLFQFPTVIGGVVLAVNIPGLKSGELVLDGKTLGDIYLGKIKKWDDEAITKLNPGVKLPSQNIAVVRRADGSGTSLRLHQLPGESERRVEIQSRFRLYR
;
A
#
# COMPACT_ATOMS: atom_id res chain seq x y z
N MET A 1 -7.69 -10.25 -24.41
CA MET A 1 -7.66 -9.12 -23.45
C MET A 1 -6.22 -8.66 -23.28
N ASN A 2 -5.96 -7.36 -23.43
CA ASN A 2 -4.65 -6.75 -23.18
C ASN A 2 -4.75 -5.88 -21.91
N TYR A 3 -3.83 -6.04 -20.95
CA TYR A 3 -3.83 -5.30 -19.69
C TYR A 3 -2.45 -4.69 -19.44
N GLN A 4 -2.41 -3.39 -19.15
CA GLN A 4 -1.17 -2.63 -18.94
C GLN A 4 -1.07 -2.19 -17.47
N GLY A 5 -0.03 -2.66 -16.78
CA GLY A 5 0.21 -2.42 -15.35
C GLY A 5 0.86 -1.07 -15.04
N ILE A 6 0.23 0.04 -15.43
CA ILE A 6 0.82 1.39 -15.34
C ILE A 6 0.50 2.16 -14.04
N GLY A 7 -0.04 1.47 -13.03
CA GLY A 7 -0.48 2.08 -11.77
C GLY A 7 -1.88 2.69 -11.82
N SER A 8 -2.51 2.85 -10.65
CA SER A 8 -3.91 3.29 -10.51
C SER A 8 -4.16 4.65 -11.16
N SER A 9 -3.26 5.62 -10.96
CA SER A 9 -3.41 6.96 -11.55
C SER A 9 -3.31 6.93 -13.08
N GLY A 10 -2.49 6.03 -13.64
CA GLY A 10 -2.40 5.82 -15.08
C GLY A 10 -3.68 5.22 -15.65
N GLY A 11 -4.24 4.21 -14.96
CA GLY A 11 -5.49 3.56 -15.34
C GLY A 11 -6.68 4.53 -15.38
N VAL A 12 -6.82 5.40 -14.37
CA VAL A 12 -7.86 6.45 -14.36
C VAL A 12 -7.66 7.45 -15.50
N LYS A 13 -6.43 7.92 -15.73
CA LYS A 13 -6.15 8.86 -16.82
C LYS A 13 -6.47 8.27 -18.20
N GLN A 14 -6.12 7.01 -18.44
CA GLN A 14 -6.34 6.38 -19.74
C GLN A 14 -7.82 6.14 -20.05
N ILE A 15 -8.63 5.74 -19.05
CA ILE A 15 -10.07 5.56 -19.25
C ILE A 15 -10.79 6.90 -19.45
N THR A 16 -10.41 7.93 -18.68
CA THR A 16 -10.92 9.31 -18.90
C THR A 16 -10.54 9.85 -20.27
N ALA A 17 -9.34 9.54 -20.77
CA ALA A 17 -8.87 9.93 -22.10
C ALA A 17 -9.45 9.08 -23.25
N ASN A 18 -10.32 8.10 -22.97
CA ASN A 18 -10.88 7.16 -23.96
C ASN A 18 -9.82 6.40 -24.77
N THR A 19 -8.67 6.13 -24.17
CA THR A 19 -7.56 5.41 -24.84
C THR A 19 -7.59 3.91 -24.60
N VAL A 20 -8.47 3.44 -23.70
CA VAL A 20 -8.64 2.04 -23.30
C VAL A 20 -10.11 1.74 -23.05
N ASP A 21 -10.50 0.47 -23.19
CA ASP A 21 -11.88 0.02 -22.94
C ASP A 21 -12.25 -0.01 -21.45
N PHE A 22 -11.26 -0.17 -20.56
CA PHE A 22 -11.45 -0.19 -19.12
C PHE A 22 -10.22 0.34 -18.36
N GLY A 23 -10.47 1.02 -17.25
CA GLY A 23 -9.45 1.44 -16.29
C GLY A 23 -9.40 0.48 -15.08
N ALA A 24 -8.26 0.44 -14.38
CA ALA A 24 -8.14 -0.27 -13.12
C ALA A 24 -7.50 0.63 -12.05
N SER A 25 -8.15 0.74 -10.90
CA SER A 25 -7.67 1.54 -9.77
C SER A 25 -7.87 0.82 -8.44
N ASP A 26 -6.87 0.88 -7.59
CA ASP A 26 -6.95 0.41 -6.19
C ASP A 26 -7.41 1.51 -5.22
N ALA A 27 -7.59 2.73 -5.72
CA ALA A 27 -8.15 3.88 -5.02
C ALA A 27 -9.53 4.20 -5.63
N PRO A 28 -10.63 4.10 -4.86
CA PRO A 28 -11.95 4.39 -5.39
C PRO A 28 -12.07 5.88 -5.77
N LEU A 29 -12.74 6.17 -6.89
CA LEU A 29 -13.15 7.54 -7.21
C LEU A 29 -14.39 7.93 -6.40
N SER A 30 -14.56 9.23 -6.13
CA SER A 30 -15.80 9.75 -5.54
C SER A 30 -16.95 9.69 -6.54
N ASP A 31 -18.18 9.57 -6.04
CA ASP A 31 -19.39 9.51 -6.86
C ASP A 31 -19.55 10.74 -7.77
N GLU A 32 -19.14 11.91 -7.27
CA GLU A 32 -19.10 13.16 -8.04
C GLU A 32 -18.17 13.04 -9.25
N LYS A 33 -16.98 12.46 -9.06
CA LYS A 33 -16.01 12.30 -10.13
C LYS A 33 -16.43 11.22 -11.12
N LEU A 34 -17.05 10.14 -10.65
CA LEU A 34 -17.64 9.11 -11.49
C LEU A 34 -18.74 9.70 -12.38
N THR A 35 -19.63 10.51 -11.80
CA THR A 35 -20.72 11.17 -12.54
C THR A 35 -20.17 12.18 -13.56
N GLN A 36 -19.20 13.00 -13.17
CA GLN A 36 -18.58 13.99 -14.05
C GLN A 36 -17.89 13.35 -15.27
N GLU A 37 -17.23 12.21 -15.07
CA GLU A 37 -16.47 11.52 -16.12
C GLU A 37 -17.34 10.49 -16.88
N GLY A 38 -18.59 10.28 -16.46
CA GLY A 38 -19.49 9.27 -17.01
C GLY A 38 -18.95 7.85 -16.82
N LEU A 39 -18.32 7.57 -15.67
CA LEU A 39 -17.70 6.30 -15.38
C LEU A 39 -18.52 5.49 -14.37
N PHE A 40 -18.59 4.18 -14.58
CA PHE A 40 -19.09 3.20 -13.64
C PHE A 40 -17.93 2.45 -12.98
N GLN A 41 -18.00 2.28 -11.66
CA GLN A 41 -16.98 1.61 -10.87
C GLN A 41 -17.56 0.38 -10.15
N PHE A 42 -16.87 -0.76 -10.24
CA PHE A 42 -17.21 -1.93 -9.44
C PHE A 42 -15.97 -2.66 -8.89
N PRO A 43 -16.08 -3.28 -7.70
CA PRO A 43 -14.99 -4.06 -7.11
C PRO A 43 -14.82 -5.39 -7.87
N THR A 44 -13.57 -5.81 -8.03
CA THR A 44 -13.23 -7.07 -8.73
C THR A 44 -12.63 -8.12 -7.81
N VAL A 45 -11.61 -7.74 -7.06
CA VAL A 45 -10.89 -8.62 -6.15
C VAL A 45 -10.50 -7.88 -4.89
N ILE A 46 -10.35 -8.67 -3.83
CA ILE A 46 -9.85 -8.23 -2.54
C ILE A 46 -8.48 -8.87 -2.32
N GLY A 47 -7.47 -8.06 -2.05
CA GLY A 47 -6.11 -8.47 -1.70
C GLY A 47 -5.67 -7.88 -0.36
N GLY A 48 -4.46 -8.20 0.07
CA GLY A 48 -3.83 -7.59 1.25
C GLY A 48 -2.53 -6.90 0.86
N VAL A 49 -2.24 -5.75 1.47
CA VAL A 49 -0.90 -5.14 1.37
C VAL A 49 -0.03 -5.66 2.52
N VAL A 50 1.17 -6.13 2.17
CA VAL A 50 2.15 -6.64 3.14
C VAL A 50 3.45 -5.87 3.03
N LEU A 51 4.17 -5.76 4.15
CA LEU A 51 5.52 -5.20 4.18
C LEU A 51 6.52 -6.30 3.86
N ALA A 52 7.21 -6.14 2.74
CA ALA A 52 8.39 -6.94 2.45
C ALA A 52 9.59 -6.35 3.20
N VAL A 53 10.22 -7.15 4.04
CA VAL A 53 11.42 -6.76 4.80
C VAL A 53 12.59 -7.68 4.45
N ASN A 54 13.79 -7.11 4.42
CA ASN A 54 15.04 -7.87 4.27
C ASN A 54 15.90 -7.65 5.51
N ILE A 55 15.77 -8.55 6.48
CA ILE A 55 16.45 -8.49 7.77
C ILE A 55 17.22 -9.80 7.94
N PRO A 56 18.56 -9.78 7.90
CA PRO A 56 19.37 -10.97 8.12
C PRO A 56 19.05 -11.62 9.45
N GLY A 57 18.82 -12.93 9.44
CA GLY A 57 18.55 -13.71 10.65
C GLY A 57 17.09 -13.77 11.10
N LEU A 58 16.17 -13.06 10.44
CA LEU A 58 14.72 -13.21 10.65
C LEU A 58 14.09 -14.05 9.54
N LYS A 59 13.15 -14.92 9.92
CA LYS A 59 12.30 -15.63 8.96
C LYS A 59 11.05 -14.82 8.63
N SER A 60 10.44 -15.13 7.49
CA SER A 60 9.17 -14.53 7.07
C SER A 60 8.09 -14.76 8.14
N GLY A 61 7.45 -13.68 8.57
CA GLY A 61 6.36 -13.71 9.57
C GLY A 61 6.81 -13.61 11.03
N GLU A 62 8.11 -13.55 11.33
CA GLU A 62 8.60 -13.36 12.70
C GLU A 62 8.55 -11.91 13.19
N LEU A 63 8.52 -10.95 12.26
CA LEU A 63 8.44 -9.53 12.57
C LEU A 63 7.00 -9.05 12.70
N VAL A 64 6.70 -8.42 13.83
CA VAL A 64 5.44 -7.72 14.11
C VAL A 64 5.71 -6.22 14.16
N LEU A 65 4.91 -5.46 13.41
CA LEU A 65 4.92 -4.00 13.43
C LEU A 65 3.48 -3.52 13.62
N ASP A 66 3.30 -2.45 14.39
CA ASP A 66 2.03 -1.73 14.48
C ASP A 66 2.02 -0.55 13.48
N GLY A 67 0.83 0.02 13.25
CA GLY A 67 0.66 1.12 12.29
C GLY A 67 1.45 2.38 12.68
N LYS A 68 1.62 2.62 13.99
CA LYS A 68 2.38 3.77 14.51
C LYS A 68 3.87 3.64 14.26
N THR A 69 4.48 2.50 14.62
CA THR A 69 5.90 2.21 14.39
C THR A 69 6.20 2.21 12.90
N LEU A 70 5.29 1.64 12.09
CA LEU A 70 5.40 1.71 10.64
C LEU A 70 5.41 3.17 10.14
N GLY A 71 4.48 4.00 10.61
CA GLY A 71 4.46 5.42 10.29
C GLY A 71 5.76 6.12 10.68
N ASP A 72 6.28 5.86 11.89
CA ASP A 72 7.53 6.45 12.37
C ASP A 72 8.77 5.98 11.58
N ILE A 73 8.78 4.75 11.03
CA ILE A 73 9.79 4.27 10.07
C ILE A 73 9.70 5.06 8.75
N TYR A 74 8.52 5.20 8.17
CA TYR A 74 8.34 5.92 6.90
C TYR A 74 8.58 7.44 7.04
N LEU A 75 8.37 8.00 8.24
CA LEU A 75 8.75 9.37 8.59
C LEU A 75 10.27 9.54 8.85
N GLY A 76 11.03 8.45 8.90
CA GLY A 76 12.48 8.46 9.14
C GLY A 76 12.88 8.77 10.59
N LYS A 77 11.94 8.67 11.54
CA LYS A 77 12.24 8.78 12.98
C LYS A 77 12.92 7.53 13.49
N ILE A 78 12.42 6.36 13.08
CA ILE A 78 13.05 5.07 13.37
C ILE A 78 13.98 4.73 12.21
N LYS A 79 15.28 4.63 12.51
CA LYS A 79 16.34 4.46 11.50
C LYS A 79 17.03 3.11 11.56
N LYS A 80 16.80 2.32 12.61
CA LYS A 80 17.41 1.00 12.79
C LYS A 80 16.38 -0.03 13.23
N TRP A 81 16.65 -1.29 12.90
CA TRP A 81 15.77 -2.40 13.27
C TRP A 81 15.82 -2.77 14.75
N ASP A 82 16.89 -2.42 15.46
CA ASP A 82 17.05 -2.62 16.91
C ASP A 82 16.44 -1.50 17.77
N ASP A 83 15.63 -0.63 17.18
CA ASP A 83 14.95 0.46 17.88
C ASP A 83 14.03 -0.06 19.01
N GLU A 84 13.92 0.70 20.10
CA GLU A 84 13.08 0.36 21.24
C GLU A 84 11.61 0.14 20.85
N ALA A 85 11.08 0.89 19.89
CA ALA A 85 9.70 0.74 19.44
C ALA A 85 9.48 -0.61 18.75
N ILE A 86 10.45 -1.08 17.95
CA ILE A 86 10.37 -2.35 17.24
C ILE A 86 10.63 -3.52 18.19
N THR A 87 11.64 -3.41 19.05
CA THR A 87 11.97 -4.45 20.04
C THR A 87 10.84 -4.69 21.04
N LYS A 88 10.13 -3.63 21.48
CA LYS A 88 8.93 -3.74 22.35
C LYS A 88 7.82 -4.58 21.71
N LEU A 89 7.63 -4.48 20.40
CA LEU A 89 6.62 -5.25 19.66
C LEU A 89 7.06 -6.69 19.37
N ASN A 90 8.35 -7.00 19.50
CA ASN A 90 8.93 -8.29 19.14
C ASN A 90 9.73 -8.91 20.30
N PRO A 91 9.10 -9.16 21.47
CA PRO A 91 9.80 -9.75 22.61
C PRO A 91 10.32 -11.15 22.23
N GLY A 92 11.64 -11.33 22.35
CA GLY A 92 12.31 -12.61 22.05
C GLY A 92 12.89 -12.75 20.63
N VAL A 93 12.71 -11.75 19.77
CA VAL A 93 13.33 -11.71 18.44
C VAL A 93 14.66 -10.95 18.51
N LYS A 94 15.75 -11.57 18.03
CA LYS A 94 17.05 -10.91 17.93
C LYS A 94 17.08 -10.01 16.70
N LEU A 95 16.84 -8.72 16.91
CA LEU A 95 16.88 -7.72 15.86
C LEU A 95 18.32 -7.21 15.65
N PRO A 96 18.82 -7.16 14.40
CA PRO A 96 20.17 -6.66 14.13
C PRO A 96 20.21 -5.13 14.23
N SER A 97 21.37 -4.57 14.61
CA SER A 97 21.63 -3.11 14.55
C SER A 97 21.89 -2.63 13.12
N GLN A 98 20.97 -2.96 12.22
CA GLN A 98 21.02 -2.63 10.80
C GLN A 98 20.15 -1.40 10.52
N ASN A 99 20.66 -0.49 9.69
CA ASN A 99 19.91 0.68 9.24
C ASN A 99 18.71 0.25 8.38
N ILE A 100 17.57 0.92 8.58
CA ILE A 100 16.36 0.72 7.77
C ILE A 100 16.51 1.54 6.48
N ALA A 101 16.46 0.83 5.35
CA ALA A 101 16.36 1.44 4.03
C ALA A 101 14.89 1.43 3.59
N VAL A 102 14.22 2.59 3.66
CA VAL A 102 12.81 2.71 3.28
C VAL A 102 12.69 2.75 1.76
N VAL A 103 11.97 1.78 1.20
CA VAL A 103 11.62 1.75 -0.22
C VAL A 103 10.14 2.07 -0.38
N ARG A 104 9.83 3.04 -1.24
CA ARG A 104 8.45 3.41 -1.60
C ARG A 104 8.30 3.46 -3.10
N ARG A 105 7.07 3.31 -3.58
CA ARG A 105 6.78 3.46 -5.01
C ARG A 105 7.03 4.89 -5.47
N ALA A 106 7.61 5.03 -6.66
CA ALA A 106 7.86 6.32 -7.30
C ALA A 106 6.66 6.80 -8.14
N ASP A 107 5.82 5.88 -8.61
CA ASP A 107 4.68 6.15 -9.47
C ASP A 107 3.36 6.31 -8.70
N GLY A 108 2.36 6.91 -9.35
CA GLY A 108 1.01 7.13 -8.81
C GLY A 108 0.25 5.81 -8.60
N SER A 109 0.41 5.23 -7.41
CA SER A 109 -0.11 3.92 -7.06
C SER A 109 -1.14 3.98 -5.95
N GLY A 110 -2.26 3.28 -6.13
CA GLY A 110 -3.26 3.13 -5.07
C GLY A 110 -2.75 2.30 -3.88
N THR A 111 -1.71 1.48 -4.06
CA THR A 111 -1.01 0.82 -2.95
C THR A 111 -0.23 1.83 -2.09
N SER A 112 0.32 2.89 -2.70
CA SER A 112 0.96 3.99 -1.94
C SER A 112 -0.06 4.78 -1.12
N LEU A 113 -1.23 5.06 -1.68
CA LEU A 113 -2.31 5.74 -0.96
C LEU A 113 -2.72 4.95 0.29
N ARG A 114 -2.92 3.64 0.15
CA ARG A 114 -3.29 2.77 1.27
C ARG A 114 -2.20 2.70 2.34
N LEU A 115 -0.93 2.54 1.92
CA LEU A 115 0.20 2.57 2.85
C LEU A 115 0.30 3.88 3.65
N HIS A 116 -0.11 5.01 3.06
CA HIS A 116 -0.17 6.29 3.75
C HIS A 116 -1.32 6.39 4.78
N GLN A 117 -2.40 5.61 4.60
CA GLN A 117 -3.56 5.60 5.50
C GLN A 117 -3.35 4.69 6.72
N LEU A 118 -2.48 3.67 6.62
CA LEU A 118 -2.16 2.72 7.68
C LEU A 118 -1.86 3.34 9.07
N PRO A 119 -1.09 4.43 9.22
CA PRO A 119 -0.81 5.00 10.53
C PRO A 119 -2.05 5.56 11.26
N GLY A 120 -3.13 5.83 10.53
CA GLY A 120 -4.43 6.25 11.09
C GLY A 120 -5.35 5.09 11.46
N GLU A 121 -5.07 3.86 11.00
CA GLU A 121 -5.87 2.65 11.25
C GLU A 121 -5.09 1.66 12.14
N SER A 122 -5.18 1.87 13.45
CA SER A 122 -4.18 1.38 14.42
C SER A 122 -4.14 -0.14 14.73
N GLU A 123 -4.88 -1.03 14.06
CA GLU A 123 -5.06 -2.40 14.61
C GLU A 123 -5.08 -3.60 13.64
N ARG A 124 -4.80 -3.46 12.32
CA ARG A 124 -4.92 -4.62 11.40
C ARG A 124 -3.57 -5.13 10.89
N ARG A 125 -3.30 -6.42 11.14
CA ARG A 125 -2.13 -7.19 10.65
C ARG A 125 -2.08 -7.36 9.12
N VAL A 126 -3.20 -7.13 8.43
CA VAL A 126 -3.32 -7.10 6.98
C VAL A 126 -4.41 -6.09 6.64
N GLU A 127 -4.09 -5.05 5.86
CA GLU A 127 -5.12 -4.12 5.36
C GLU A 127 -5.63 -4.55 3.99
N ILE A 128 -6.95 -4.55 3.87
CA ILE A 128 -7.70 -5.09 2.75
C ILE A 128 -7.67 -4.09 1.58
N GLN A 129 -7.04 -4.50 0.48
CA GLN A 129 -6.99 -3.76 -0.78
C GLN A 129 -8.03 -4.29 -1.76
N SER A 130 -9.09 -3.52 -1.97
CA SER A 130 -10.03 -3.76 -3.07
C SER A 130 -9.50 -3.14 -4.37
N ARG A 131 -9.43 -3.95 -5.43
CA ARG A 131 -9.17 -3.46 -6.80
C ARG A 131 -10.48 -3.19 -7.51
N PHE A 132 -10.64 -1.99 -8.04
CA PHE A 132 -11.80 -1.57 -8.80
C PHE A 132 -11.50 -1.55 -10.30
N ARG A 133 -12.54 -1.86 -11.09
CA ARG A 133 -12.53 -1.74 -12.55
C ARG A 133 -13.50 -0.62 -12.94
N LEU A 134 -13.05 0.21 -13.88
CA LEU A 134 -13.75 1.38 -14.36
C LEU A 134 -14.19 1.15 -15.80
N TYR A 135 -15.47 1.44 -16.06
CA TYR A 135 -16.11 1.32 -17.36
C TYR A 135 -16.88 2.59 -17.70
N ARG A 136 -17.25 2.72 -18.97
CA ARG A 136 -18.34 3.60 -19.40
C ARG A 136 -19.61 2.79 -19.58
#